data_AF-A0A0P7ZZS0-F1
#
_entry.id   AF-A0A0P7ZZS0-F1
#
_cell.length_a   1.000
_cell.length_b   1.000
_cell.length_c   1.000
_cell.angle_alpha   90.00
_cell.angle_beta   90.00
_cell.angle_gamma   90.00
#
_symmetry.space_group_name_H-M   'P 1'
#
loop_
_entity.id
_entity.type
_entity.pdbx_description
1 polymer ?
#
loop_
_entity_poly.entity_id
_entity_poly.type
_entity_poly.pdbx_seq_one_letter_code
_entity_poly.pdbx_strand_id
1 'polypeptide(L)'
;MKPSLAAILAAPLLSLALPAPADTVTGEAARAQLFDPEQVEVVRYDAQGLSEQEVQVLASVAQGQKYYAAVAFAPEDGLMSEATVMAANHHRVEAAREAALAECDARRGPDGPCVIVMEVRPAGWEARALQLSADATAAFGTDYPGTGGALAVSPATGLWGLGQGSGADEQALAACAEGGAAEDCAVVIAD
;
A
#
# COMPACT_ATOMS: atom_id res chain seq x y z
N MET A 1 -46.41 -43.83 33.64
CA MET A 1 -46.34 -42.96 32.45
C MET A 1 -45.76 -41.60 32.84
N LYS A 2 -44.52 -41.33 32.42
CA LYS A 2 -43.97 -40.04 31.95
C LYS A 2 -42.44 -40.10 32.03
N PRO A 3 -41.72 -40.21 30.90
CA PRO A 3 -40.26 -40.04 30.88
C PRO A 3 -39.93 -38.54 30.84
N SER A 4 -39.01 -38.10 31.69
CA SER A 4 -38.43 -36.76 31.63
C SER A 4 -37.30 -36.75 30.59
N LEU A 5 -37.43 -35.91 29.56
CA LEU A 5 -36.39 -35.67 28.56
C LEU A 5 -35.24 -34.86 29.18
N ALA A 6 -34.03 -35.40 29.12
CA ALA A 6 -32.79 -34.66 29.33
C ALA A 6 -32.44 -33.91 28.05
N ALA A 7 -32.38 -32.57 28.11
CA ALA A 7 -31.93 -31.72 27.04
C ALA A 7 -30.39 -31.69 27.02
N ILE A 8 -29.79 -32.30 25.98
CA ILE A 8 -28.35 -32.21 25.70
C ILE A 8 -28.12 -30.90 24.94
N LEU A 9 -27.52 -29.90 25.59
CA LEU A 9 -27.03 -28.69 24.95
C LEU A 9 -25.77 -29.05 24.14
N ALA A 10 -25.88 -29.08 22.81
CA ALA A 10 -24.73 -29.16 21.91
C ALA A 10 -24.15 -27.74 21.72
N ALA A 11 -23.00 -27.48 22.32
CA ALA A 11 -22.25 -26.24 22.10
C ALA A 11 -21.52 -26.30 20.74
N PRO A 12 -21.67 -25.30 19.86
CA PRO A 12 -20.91 -25.26 18.61
C PRO A 12 -19.45 -24.91 18.93
N LEU A 13 -18.52 -25.80 18.55
CA LEU A 13 -17.10 -25.51 18.49
C LEU A 13 -16.86 -24.45 17.41
N LEU A 14 -16.62 -23.19 17.82
CA LEU A 14 -16.07 -22.17 16.94
C LEU A 14 -14.60 -22.52 16.66
N SER A 15 -14.32 -23.03 15.47
CA SER A 15 -12.96 -23.14 14.94
C SER A 15 -12.40 -21.73 14.73
N LEU A 16 -11.48 -21.32 15.61
CA LEU A 16 -10.68 -20.11 15.42
C LEU A 16 -9.76 -20.33 14.21
N ALA A 17 -10.11 -19.77 13.06
CA ALA A 17 -9.20 -19.67 11.92
C ALA A 17 -8.10 -18.66 12.30
N LEU A 18 -6.94 -19.16 12.72
CA LEU A 18 -5.75 -18.33 12.86
C LEU A 18 -5.33 -17.85 11.47
N PRO A 19 -5.04 -16.55 11.28
CA PRO A 19 -4.46 -16.07 10.03
C PRO A 19 -3.11 -16.76 9.81
N ALA A 20 -2.96 -17.44 8.68
CA ALA A 20 -1.67 -17.96 8.26
C ALA A 20 -0.73 -16.76 8.00
N PRO A 21 0.51 -16.74 8.52
CA PRO A 21 1.50 -15.78 8.06
C PRO A 21 1.63 -15.88 6.53
N ALA A 22 1.57 -14.73 5.85
CA ALA A 22 1.85 -14.68 4.42
C ALA A 22 3.26 -15.23 4.19
N ASP A 23 3.40 -16.21 3.30
CA ASP A 23 4.70 -16.82 3.00
C ASP A 23 5.65 -15.75 2.48
N THR A 24 6.79 -15.55 3.16
CA THR A 24 7.87 -14.69 2.69
C THR A 24 8.43 -15.25 1.39
N VAL A 25 8.75 -14.38 0.43
CA VAL A 25 9.46 -14.80 -0.79
C VAL A 25 10.97 -14.69 -0.60
N THR A 26 11.74 -15.46 -1.36
CA THR A 26 13.20 -15.27 -1.40
C THR A 26 13.55 -13.98 -2.13
N GLY A 27 14.74 -13.43 -1.90
CA GLY A 27 15.24 -12.28 -2.65
C GLY A 27 15.38 -12.59 -4.14
N GLU A 28 15.66 -13.84 -4.53
CA GLU A 28 15.64 -14.24 -5.94
C GLU A 28 14.23 -14.14 -6.54
N ALA A 29 13.23 -14.70 -5.86
CA ALA A 29 11.83 -14.63 -6.30
C ALA A 29 11.29 -13.20 -6.30
N ALA A 30 11.73 -12.36 -5.35
CA ALA A 30 11.37 -10.95 -5.29
C ALA A 30 11.88 -10.19 -6.53
N ARG A 31 13.13 -10.37 -6.95
CA ARG A 31 13.70 -9.70 -8.13
C ARG A 31 12.87 -9.93 -9.40
N ALA A 32 12.27 -11.10 -9.54
CA ALA A 32 11.42 -11.42 -10.69
C ALA A 32 10.05 -10.69 -10.67
N GLN A 33 9.64 -10.16 -9.52
CA GLN A 33 8.34 -9.51 -9.31
C GLN A 33 8.43 -7.99 -9.18
N LEU A 34 9.60 -7.41 -8.93
CA LEU A 34 9.72 -5.97 -8.76
C LEU A 34 9.74 -5.23 -10.11
N PHE A 35 9.25 -4.00 -10.09
CA PHE A 35 9.28 -3.12 -11.25
C PHE A 35 10.53 -2.24 -11.20
N ASP A 36 10.87 -1.59 -12.31
CA ASP A 36 11.90 -0.56 -12.32
C ASP A 36 11.45 0.63 -11.43
N PRO A 37 12.20 1.00 -10.37
CA PRO A 37 11.81 2.06 -9.43
C PRO A 37 11.73 3.46 -10.05
N GLU A 38 12.31 3.68 -11.24
CA GLU A 38 12.36 4.99 -11.90
C GLU A 38 11.32 5.15 -13.01
N GLN A 39 10.70 4.06 -13.46
CA GLN A 39 9.77 4.10 -14.60
C GLN A 39 8.32 4.06 -14.15
N VAL A 40 7.57 5.10 -14.53
CA VAL A 40 6.18 5.28 -14.17
C VAL A 40 5.28 5.47 -15.38
N GLU A 41 4.00 5.12 -15.22
CA GLU A 41 2.91 5.50 -16.09
C GLU A 41 1.83 6.23 -15.27
N VAL A 42 1.20 7.24 -15.87
CA VAL A 42 0.12 8.00 -15.23
C VAL A 42 -1.21 7.55 -15.81
N VAL A 43 -2.06 6.98 -14.96
CA VAL A 43 -3.45 6.65 -15.29
C VAL A 43 -4.31 7.84 -14.92
N ARG A 44 -5.10 8.31 -15.88
CA ARG A 44 -6.04 9.43 -15.70
C ARG A 44 -7.46 8.87 -15.65
N TYR A 45 -8.22 9.31 -14.67
CA TYR A 45 -9.65 9.02 -14.57
C TYR A 45 -10.45 10.23 -15.04
N ASP A 46 -11.61 9.98 -15.62
CA ASP A 46 -12.54 11.04 -15.96
C ASP A 46 -13.16 11.57 -14.66
N ALA A 47 -12.82 12.80 -14.31
CA ALA A 47 -13.27 13.46 -13.11
C ALA A 47 -13.97 14.75 -13.49
N GLN A 48 -15.27 14.77 -13.26
CA GLN A 48 -16.07 15.98 -13.42
C GLN A 48 -15.52 17.07 -12.49
N GLY A 49 -15.52 18.31 -12.96
CA GLY A 49 -15.05 19.47 -12.18
C GLY A 49 -13.60 19.89 -12.44
N LEU A 50 -12.84 19.15 -13.26
CA LEU A 50 -11.52 19.58 -13.73
C LEU A 50 -11.57 20.05 -15.20
N SER A 51 -10.92 21.17 -15.49
CA SER A 51 -10.63 21.60 -16.86
C SER A 51 -9.48 20.78 -17.48
N GLU A 52 -9.39 20.77 -18.81
CA GLU A 52 -8.28 20.09 -19.51
C GLU A 52 -6.90 20.62 -19.08
N GLN A 53 -6.80 21.92 -18.79
CA GLN A 53 -5.57 22.54 -18.32
C GLN A 53 -5.18 22.03 -16.93
N GLU A 54 -6.15 21.92 -16.02
CA GLU A 54 -5.96 21.37 -14.68
C GLU A 54 -5.55 19.89 -14.72
N VAL A 55 -6.20 19.10 -15.58
CA VAL A 55 -5.80 17.71 -15.83
C VAL A 55 -4.36 17.65 -16.32
N GLN A 56 -3.94 18.53 -17.25
CA GLN A 56 -2.57 18.52 -17.73
C GLN A 56 -1.56 18.94 -16.65
N VAL A 57 -1.90 19.89 -15.79
CA VAL A 57 -1.05 20.29 -14.65
C VAL A 57 -0.88 19.13 -13.68
N LEU A 58 -1.98 18.49 -13.27
CA LEU A 58 -1.95 17.32 -12.40
C LEU A 58 -1.13 16.18 -12.99
N ALA A 59 -1.28 15.92 -14.29
CA ALA A 59 -0.52 14.88 -14.96
C ALA A 59 0.99 15.15 -14.94
N SER A 60 1.41 16.41 -15.13
CA SER A 60 2.81 16.80 -15.04
C SER A 60 3.36 16.64 -13.62
N VAL A 61 2.58 16.95 -12.59
CA VAL A 61 2.99 16.73 -11.18
C VAL A 61 3.09 15.23 -10.88
N ALA A 62 2.10 14.45 -11.33
CA ALA A 62 2.04 13.00 -11.16
C ALA A 62 3.21 12.28 -11.83
N GLN A 63 3.65 12.74 -13.01
CA GLN A 63 4.83 12.22 -13.71
C GLN A 63 6.13 12.36 -12.91
N GLY A 64 6.20 13.34 -12.00
CA GLY A 64 7.35 13.53 -11.12
C GLY A 64 7.32 12.71 -9.84
N GLN A 65 6.26 11.92 -9.62
CA GLN A 65 6.11 11.13 -8.40
C GLN A 65 6.63 9.72 -8.57
N LYS A 66 6.98 9.12 -7.44
CA LYS A 66 7.18 7.68 -7.32
C LYS A 66 5.87 6.95 -7.57
N TYR A 67 5.96 5.75 -8.16
CA TYR A 67 4.77 4.93 -8.40
C TYR A 67 4.09 4.48 -7.11
N TYR A 68 2.93 3.84 -7.29
CA TYR A 68 1.96 3.57 -6.23
C TYR A 68 1.60 4.86 -5.51
N ALA A 69 1.16 5.81 -6.34
CA ALA A 69 0.58 7.06 -5.92
C ALA A 69 -0.84 7.21 -6.46
N ALA A 70 -1.65 7.98 -5.75
CA ALA A 70 -2.99 8.36 -6.16
C ALA A 70 -3.25 9.83 -5.82
N VAL A 71 -4.03 10.49 -6.67
CA VAL A 71 -4.53 11.86 -6.43
C VAL A 71 -6.01 11.78 -6.18
N ALA A 72 -6.42 12.27 -5.01
CA ALA A 72 -7.80 12.47 -4.62
C ALA A 72 -8.15 13.96 -4.65
N PHE A 73 -9.38 14.27 -5.03
CA PHE A 73 -9.87 15.63 -5.21
C PHE A 73 -11.36 15.69 -4.86
N ALA A 74 -11.81 16.80 -4.27
CA ALA A 74 -13.22 17.09 -4.01
C ALA A 74 -13.77 18.05 -5.11
N PRO A 75 -14.59 17.56 -6.07
CA PRO A 75 -15.07 18.35 -7.21
C PRO A 75 -15.68 19.70 -6.85
N GLU A 76 -16.44 19.74 -5.77
CA GLU A 76 -17.19 20.89 -5.30
C GLU A 76 -16.31 21.98 -4.69
N ASP A 77 -15.14 21.60 -4.15
CA ASP A 77 -14.19 22.55 -3.54
C ASP A 77 -13.20 23.13 -4.58
N GLY A 78 -13.05 22.50 -5.74
CA GLY A 78 -12.15 22.93 -6.81
C GLY A 78 -10.68 22.59 -6.57
N LEU A 79 -9.90 22.46 -7.65
CA LEU A 79 -8.55 21.84 -7.60
C LEU A 79 -7.60 22.50 -6.59
N MET A 80 -7.75 23.81 -6.38
CA MET A 80 -6.88 24.59 -5.50
C MET A 80 -7.20 24.44 -4.01
N SER A 81 -8.21 23.65 -3.67
CA SER A 81 -8.56 23.32 -2.29
C SER A 81 -7.45 22.51 -1.60
N GLU A 82 -7.31 22.69 -0.28
CA GLU A 82 -6.44 21.84 0.56
C GLU A 82 -6.91 20.37 0.59
N ALA A 83 -8.15 20.11 0.14
CA ALA A 83 -8.69 18.77 -0.05
C ALA A 83 -8.09 18.04 -1.26
N THR A 84 -7.39 18.71 -2.18
CA THR A 84 -6.64 18.03 -3.23
C THR A 84 -5.40 17.37 -2.63
N VAL A 85 -5.41 16.05 -2.55
CA VAL A 85 -4.39 15.26 -1.86
C VAL A 85 -3.72 14.30 -2.81
N MET A 86 -2.41 14.13 -2.63
CA MET A 86 -1.62 13.11 -3.27
C MET A 86 -0.97 12.24 -2.22
N ALA A 87 -1.29 10.94 -2.22
CA ALA A 87 -0.57 9.93 -1.45
C ALA A 87 0.33 9.16 -2.41
N ALA A 88 1.61 8.97 -2.07
CA ALA A 88 2.61 8.42 -2.98
C ALA A 88 3.54 7.43 -2.29
N ASN A 89 4.23 6.63 -3.11
CA ASN A 89 5.26 5.68 -2.65
C ASN A 89 4.73 4.63 -1.66
N HIS A 90 3.49 4.18 -1.84
CA HIS A 90 2.96 3.01 -1.13
C HIS A 90 3.48 1.71 -1.75
N HIS A 91 3.14 0.56 -1.16
CA HIS A 91 3.52 -0.76 -1.73
C HIS A 91 2.55 -1.29 -2.79
N ARG A 92 1.37 -0.68 -2.93
CA ARG A 92 0.33 -1.01 -3.93
C ARG A 92 -0.49 0.23 -4.26
N VAL A 93 -1.08 0.27 -5.45
CA VAL A 93 -1.87 1.44 -5.89
C VAL A 93 -3.15 1.59 -5.06
N GLU A 94 -3.75 0.49 -4.62
CA GLU A 94 -4.98 0.50 -3.81
C GLU A 94 -4.75 1.17 -2.45
N ALA A 95 -3.61 0.93 -1.80
CA ALA A 95 -3.26 1.57 -0.54
C ALA A 95 -3.07 3.09 -0.72
N ALA A 96 -2.45 3.51 -1.84
CA ALA A 96 -2.33 4.92 -2.17
C ALA A 96 -3.70 5.57 -2.41
N ARG A 97 -4.63 4.89 -3.10
CA ARG A 97 -6.01 5.37 -3.28
C ARG A 97 -6.71 5.54 -1.93
N GLU A 98 -6.63 4.52 -1.07
CA GLU A 98 -7.23 4.52 0.27
C GLU A 98 -6.69 5.70 1.10
N ALA A 99 -5.37 5.91 1.11
CA ALA A 99 -4.73 7.02 1.82
C ALA A 99 -5.13 8.39 1.26
N ALA A 100 -5.09 8.57 -0.06
CA ALA A 100 -5.44 9.83 -0.70
C ALA A 100 -6.91 10.21 -0.46
N LEU A 101 -7.83 9.26 -0.57
CA LEU A 101 -9.25 9.48 -0.28
C LEU A 101 -9.48 9.83 1.18
N ALA A 102 -8.87 9.09 2.12
CA ALA A 102 -9.05 9.34 3.54
C ALA A 102 -8.59 10.76 3.94
N GLU A 103 -7.44 11.21 3.43
CA GLU A 103 -6.89 12.53 3.72
C GLU A 103 -7.66 13.65 2.98
N CYS A 104 -8.14 13.40 1.76
CA CYS A 104 -9.03 14.31 1.05
C CYS A 104 -10.37 14.48 1.78
N ASP A 105 -11.01 13.37 2.18
CA ASP A 105 -12.29 13.37 2.88
C ASP A 105 -12.20 14.08 4.25
N ALA A 106 -11.03 14.04 4.88
CA ALA A 106 -10.76 14.76 6.13
C ALA A 106 -10.66 16.28 5.96
N ARG A 107 -10.46 16.77 4.73
CA ARG A 107 -10.20 18.18 4.40
C ARG A 107 -11.28 18.85 3.56
N ARG A 108 -12.10 18.07 2.87
CA ARG A 108 -13.15 18.59 1.99
C ARG A 108 -14.27 19.32 2.73
N GLY A 109 -14.98 20.16 1.99
CA GLY A 109 -16.26 20.72 2.38
C GLY A 109 -17.36 19.65 2.53
N PRO A 110 -18.56 20.05 3.00
CA PRO A 110 -19.66 19.12 3.24
C PRO A 110 -20.25 18.53 1.96
N ASP A 111 -19.99 19.16 0.81
CA ASP A 111 -20.64 18.86 -0.46
C ASP A 111 -19.82 17.84 -1.26
N GLY A 112 -20.42 16.67 -1.52
CA GLY A 112 -19.84 15.64 -2.39
C GLY A 112 -18.69 14.82 -1.75
N PRO A 113 -18.45 13.59 -2.22
CA PRO A 113 -17.30 12.80 -1.79
C PRO A 113 -16.04 13.15 -2.58
N CYS A 114 -14.87 12.90 -1.99
CA CYS A 114 -13.63 12.88 -2.75
C CYS A 114 -13.62 11.77 -3.82
N VAL A 115 -12.98 12.05 -4.96
CA VAL A 115 -12.80 11.11 -6.06
C VAL A 115 -11.34 10.96 -6.45
N ILE A 116 -10.96 9.78 -6.94
CA ILE A 116 -9.63 9.56 -7.53
C ILE A 116 -9.63 10.10 -8.95
N VAL A 117 -8.67 10.98 -9.25
CA VAL A 117 -8.53 11.60 -10.57
C VAL A 117 -7.32 11.09 -11.33
N MET A 118 -6.28 10.65 -10.61
CA MET A 118 -5.07 10.08 -11.19
C MET A 118 -4.44 9.03 -10.31
N GLU A 119 -3.69 8.14 -10.95
CA GLU A 119 -2.75 7.24 -10.30
C GLU A 119 -1.41 7.27 -11.01
N VAL A 120 -0.36 7.01 -10.26
CA VAL A 120 0.99 6.77 -10.78
C VAL A 120 1.31 5.31 -10.49
N ARG A 121 1.52 4.54 -11.54
CA ARG A 121 1.83 3.12 -11.47
C ARG A 121 3.21 2.87 -12.07
N PRO A 122 3.87 1.74 -11.78
CA PRO A 122 5.06 1.35 -12.53
C PRO A 122 4.76 1.24 -14.03
N ALA A 123 5.74 1.51 -14.89
CA ALA A 123 5.56 1.34 -16.33
C ALA A 123 5.26 -0.14 -16.67
N GLY A 124 4.21 -0.38 -17.46
CA GLY A 124 3.78 -1.73 -17.83
C GLY A 124 3.20 -2.51 -16.64
N TRP A 125 2.50 -1.81 -15.75
CA TRP A 125 1.99 -2.40 -14.52
C TRP A 125 0.98 -3.51 -14.77
N GLU A 126 1.15 -4.59 -14.00
CA GLU A 126 0.20 -5.68 -13.83
C GLU A 126 0.20 -6.06 -12.35
N ALA A 127 -0.91 -6.62 -11.86
CA ALA A 127 -0.98 -7.08 -10.48
C ALA A 127 0.02 -8.22 -10.23
N ARG A 128 0.84 -8.10 -9.18
CA ARG A 128 1.84 -9.09 -8.77
C ARG A 128 1.66 -9.45 -7.29
N ALA A 129 2.13 -10.65 -6.91
CA ALA A 129 2.00 -11.14 -5.54
C ALA A 129 2.85 -10.34 -4.56
N LEU A 130 4.09 -10.01 -4.96
CA LEU A 130 4.93 -9.04 -4.28
C LEU A 130 4.94 -7.73 -5.06
N GLN A 131 4.59 -6.64 -4.38
CA GLN A 131 4.74 -5.28 -4.86
C GLN A 131 5.38 -4.46 -3.73
N LEU A 132 6.33 -3.59 -4.09
CA LEU A 132 7.05 -2.73 -3.15
C LEU A 132 7.01 -1.30 -3.66
N SER A 133 7.06 -0.31 -2.78
CA SER A 133 7.21 1.09 -3.17
C SER A 133 8.48 1.32 -3.99
N ALA A 134 8.55 2.45 -4.70
CA ALA A 134 9.72 2.75 -5.53
C ALA A 134 10.99 2.81 -4.67
N ASP A 135 10.90 3.41 -3.48
CA ASP A 135 12.04 3.46 -2.55
C ASP A 135 12.42 2.10 -1.99
N ALA A 136 11.44 1.29 -1.57
CA ALA A 136 11.72 -0.06 -1.08
C ALA A 136 12.33 -0.93 -2.19
N THR A 137 11.89 -0.78 -3.43
CA THR A 137 12.44 -1.48 -4.60
C THR A 137 13.86 -1.03 -4.90
N ALA A 138 14.12 0.28 -4.90
CA ALA A 138 15.46 0.83 -5.12
C ALA A 138 16.44 0.33 -4.05
N ALA A 139 16.07 0.45 -2.77
CA ALA A 139 16.87 -0.02 -1.65
C ALA A 139 17.07 -1.54 -1.68
N PHE A 140 16.05 -2.30 -2.08
CA PHE A 140 16.21 -3.74 -2.27
C PHE A 140 17.24 -4.06 -3.36
N GLY A 141 17.25 -3.29 -4.46
CA GLY A 141 18.22 -3.46 -5.55
C GLY A 141 19.65 -3.12 -5.15
N THR A 142 19.85 -2.17 -4.25
CA THR A 142 21.17 -1.65 -3.85
C THR A 142 21.73 -2.29 -2.59
N ASP A 143 20.90 -2.48 -1.57
CA ASP A 143 21.33 -2.71 -0.18
C ASP A 143 20.89 -4.06 0.38
N TYR A 144 20.02 -4.80 -0.30
CA TYR A 144 19.58 -6.11 0.17
C TYR A 144 20.73 -7.14 0.13
N PRO A 145 21.09 -7.78 1.26
CA PRO A 145 22.32 -8.54 1.38
C PRO A 145 22.29 -9.90 0.66
N GLY A 146 21.14 -10.33 0.13
CA GLY A 146 20.95 -11.70 -0.35
C GLY A 146 20.87 -12.64 0.84
N THR A 147 21.74 -13.65 0.93
CA THR A 147 21.76 -14.61 2.04
C THR A 147 21.82 -13.92 3.40
N GLY A 148 20.91 -14.29 4.31
CA GLY A 148 20.79 -13.69 5.64
C GLY A 148 20.15 -12.30 5.60
N GLY A 149 19.37 -12.01 4.55
CA GLY A 149 18.65 -10.75 4.38
C GLY A 149 17.18 -10.88 4.74
N ALA A 150 16.59 -9.77 5.18
CA ALA A 150 15.15 -9.65 5.32
C ALA A 150 14.68 -8.25 4.91
N LEU A 151 13.47 -8.17 4.36
CA LEU A 151 12.79 -6.91 4.07
C LEU A 151 11.37 -6.97 4.64
N ALA A 152 11.01 -5.97 5.43
CA ALA A 152 9.67 -5.79 5.95
C ALA A 152 9.00 -4.55 5.36
N VAL A 153 7.68 -4.58 5.24
CA VAL A 153 6.85 -3.47 4.76
C VAL A 153 5.61 -3.30 5.62
N SER A 154 5.06 -2.09 5.62
CA SER A 154 3.74 -1.76 6.14
C SER A 154 2.74 -1.68 4.98
N PRO A 155 1.81 -2.65 4.83
CA PRO A 155 0.87 -2.67 3.70
C PRO A 155 -0.09 -1.49 3.62
N ALA A 156 -0.42 -0.87 4.77
CA ALA A 156 -1.28 0.32 4.83
C ALA A 156 -0.52 1.59 4.46
N THR A 157 0.81 1.61 4.64
CA THR A 157 1.65 2.78 4.37
C THR A 157 2.61 2.51 3.21
N GLY A 158 3.67 3.31 3.12
CA GLY A 158 4.83 3.07 2.25
C GLY A 158 6.11 2.81 3.04
N LEU A 159 6.00 2.57 4.35
CA LEU A 159 7.12 2.33 5.24
C LEU A 159 7.68 0.92 5.05
N TRP A 160 9.00 0.81 5.11
CA TRP A 160 9.74 -0.42 4.89
C TRP A 160 11.02 -0.42 5.70
N GLY A 161 11.61 -1.60 5.88
CA GLY A 161 12.86 -1.78 6.60
C GLY A 161 13.66 -2.96 6.05
N LEU A 162 14.98 -2.83 6.13
CA LEU A 162 15.93 -3.90 5.78
C LEU A 162 16.58 -4.45 7.05
N GLY A 163 16.86 -5.74 7.04
CA GLY A 163 17.62 -6.42 8.07
C GLY A 163 18.67 -7.34 7.48
N GLN A 164 19.71 -7.63 8.26
CA GLN A 164 20.84 -8.44 7.81
C GLN A 164 21.44 -9.28 8.94
N GLY A 165 21.98 -10.44 8.56
CA GLY A 165 22.71 -11.34 9.44
C GLY A 165 21.80 -12.07 10.43
N SER A 166 22.33 -12.35 11.63
CA SER A 166 21.55 -13.02 12.68
C SER A 166 20.46 -12.08 13.21
N GLY A 167 19.20 -12.46 13.02
CA GLY A 167 18.03 -11.65 13.39
C GLY A 167 17.68 -10.57 12.35
N ALA A 168 17.85 -10.89 11.06
CA ALA A 168 17.48 -9.99 9.97
C ALA A 168 15.97 -9.63 10.03
N ASP A 169 15.10 -10.59 10.29
CA ASP A 169 13.65 -10.40 10.36
C ASP A 169 13.27 -9.34 11.41
N GLU A 170 13.80 -9.45 12.64
CA GLU A 170 13.52 -8.51 13.71
C GLU A 170 14.08 -7.11 13.42
N GLN A 171 15.27 -7.04 12.79
CA GLN A 171 15.84 -5.76 12.35
C GLN A 171 14.99 -5.10 11.26
N ALA A 172 14.52 -5.88 10.28
CA ALA A 172 13.67 -5.38 9.21
C ALA A 172 12.34 -4.86 9.75
N LEU A 173 11.71 -5.60 10.67
CA LEU A 173 10.47 -5.18 11.34
C LEU A 173 10.68 -3.91 12.17
N ALA A 174 11.77 -3.83 12.94
CA ALA A 174 12.11 -2.65 13.72
C ALA A 174 12.30 -1.43 12.82
N ALA A 175 13.10 -1.56 11.76
CA ALA A 175 13.36 -0.50 10.80
C ALA A 175 12.08 -0.07 10.04
N CYS A 176 11.18 -0.99 9.71
CA CYS A 176 9.88 -0.65 9.13
C CYS A 176 9.01 0.18 10.09
N ALA A 177 9.06 -0.12 11.38
CA ALA A 177 8.32 0.60 12.41
C ALA A 177 9.01 1.91 12.84
N GLU A 178 10.27 2.15 12.44
CA GLU A 178 11.00 3.39 12.74
C GLU A 178 10.31 4.58 12.05
N GLY A 179 9.62 5.38 12.85
CA GLY A 179 8.71 6.44 12.38
C GLY A 179 7.39 6.47 13.16
N GLY A 180 7.08 5.40 13.91
CA GLY A 180 5.97 5.34 14.87
C GLY A 180 4.56 5.36 14.25
N ALA A 181 4.46 5.29 12.92
CA ALA A 181 3.19 5.40 12.20
C ALA A 181 2.62 4.05 11.71
N ALA A 182 3.46 3.01 11.58
CA ALA A 182 3.03 1.70 11.11
C ALA A 182 2.96 0.68 12.25
N GLU A 183 1.77 0.13 12.48
CA GLU A 183 1.53 -0.98 13.42
C GLU A 183 1.41 -2.33 12.68
N ASP A 184 1.47 -2.31 11.36
CA ASP A 184 1.18 -3.42 10.44
C ASP A 184 2.41 -3.90 9.66
N CYS A 185 3.62 -3.60 10.15
CA CYS A 185 4.85 -4.08 9.53
C CYS A 185 4.93 -5.62 9.53
N ALA A 186 5.25 -6.19 8.37
CA ALA A 186 5.45 -7.61 8.17
C ALA A 186 6.65 -7.88 7.26
N VAL A 187 7.43 -8.93 7.58
CA VAL A 187 8.50 -9.42 6.69
C VAL A 187 7.86 -10.01 5.43
N VAL A 188 8.31 -9.57 4.26
CA VAL A 188 7.82 -10.02 2.95
C VAL A 188 8.89 -10.67 2.09
N ILE A 189 10.17 -10.40 2.38
CA ILE A 189 11.32 -11.06 1.75
C ILE A 189 12.26 -11.57 2.84
N ALA A 190 12.75 -12.80 2.73
CA ALA A 190 13.77 -13.37 3.60
C ALA A 190 14.65 -14.41 2.88
N ASP A 191 15.94 -14.49 3.21
CA ASP A 191 16.91 -15.47 2.67
C ASP A 191 17.87 -16.04 3.73
#